data_AF-A0A6J1MFK0-F1
#
_entry.id   AF-A0A6J1MFK0-F1
#
_cell.length_a   1.000
_cell.length_b   1.000
_cell.length_c   1.000
_cell.angle_alpha   90.00
_cell.angle_beta   90.00
_cell.angle_gamma   90.00
#
_symmetry.space_group_name_H-M   'P 1'
#
loop_
_entity.id
_entity.type
_entity.pdbx_description
1 polymer ?
#
loop_
_entity_poly.entity_id
_entity_poly.type
_entity_poly.pdbx_seq_one_letter_code
_entity_poly.pdbx_strand_id
1 'polypeptide(L)'
;MQRNLINKLRPLLRQSPIKMSEAGGAKITPKMANLQKKFQEDNDKPVFLKGGGMDNILFILTLVLCVVGVVGDVLLWFSYILA
;
A
#
# COMPACT_ATOMS: atom_id res chain seq x y z
N MET A 1 25.67 -17.73 -39.15
CA MET A 1 24.26 -18.19 -39.21
C MET A 1 23.49 -17.91 -37.91
N GLN A 2 23.98 -18.32 -36.74
CA GLN A 2 23.31 -18.15 -35.43
C GLN A 2 22.92 -16.70 -35.05
N ARG A 3 23.71 -15.70 -35.46
CA ARG A 3 23.44 -14.27 -35.18
C ARG A 3 22.16 -13.75 -35.85
N ASN A 4 21.80 -14.30 -37.02
CA ASN A 4 20.54 -13.96 -37.69
C ASN A 4 19.33 -14.54 -36.97
N LEU A 5 19.47 -15.73 -36.38
CA LEU A 5 18.41 -16.35 -35.59
C LEU A 5 18.18 -15.57 -34.28
N ILE A 6 19.26 -15.15 -33.62
CA ILE A 6 19.21 -14.31 -32.43
C ILE A 6 18.53 -12.96 -32.73
N ASN A 7 18.89 -12.30 -33.83
CA ASN A 7 18.26 -11.03 -34.23
C ASN A 7 16.78 -11.18 -34.58
N LYS A 8 16.37 -12.36 -35.08
CA LYS A 8 14.97 -12.68 -35.40
C LYS A 8 14.14 -12.99 -34.15
N LEU A 9 14.77 -13.47 -33.07
CA LEU A 9 14.13 -13.80 -31.79
C LEU A 9 14.13 -12.64 -30.78
N ARG A 10 14.98 -11.61 -30.96
CA ARG A 10 15.00 -10.38 -30.14
C ARG A 10 13.64 -9.69 -29.94
N PRO A 11 12.77 -9.51 -30.95
CA PRO A 11 11.46 -8.89 -30.72
C PRO A 11 10.50 -9.79 -29.91
N LEU A 12 10.65 -11.12 -29.98
CA LEU A 12 9.82 -12.07 -29.24
C LEU A 12 10.23 -12.17 -27.76
N LEU A 13 11.52 -12.00 -27.47
CA LEU A 13 12.06 -11.95 -26.10
C LEU A 13 11.90 -10.56 -25.44
N ARG A 14 11.45 -9.54 -26.19
CA ARG A 14 11.18 -8.19 -25.67
C ARG A 14 9.75 -8.03 -25.13
N GLN A 15 9.10 -9.14 -24.81
CA GLN A 15 7.70 -9.21 -24.42
C GLN A 15 7.55 -9.68 -22.96
N SER A 16 8.23 -9.00 -22.04
CA SER A 16 7.89 -8.83 -20.60
C SER A 16 9.04 -8.03 -19.97
N PRO A 17 8.78 -6.98 -19.16
CA PRO A 17 7.72 -6.87 -18.18
C PRO A 17 6.60 -5.92 -18.62
N ILE A 18 5.38 -6.25 -18.21
CA ILE A 18 4.17 -5.42 -18.13
C ILE A 18 4.34 -4.02 -18.75
N LYS A 19 4.02 -3.88 -20.05
CA LYS A 19 3.51 -2.59 -20.51
C LYS A 19 2.21 -2.41 -19.75
N MET A 20 2.22 -1.58 -18.70
CA MET A 20 0.98 -1.05 -18.15
C MET A 20 0.21 -0.56 -19.35
N SER A 21 -0.97 -1.16 -19.53
CA SER A 21 -1.95 -0.74 -20.51
C SER A 21 -1.90 0.78 -20.58
N GLU A 22 -1.65 1.30 -21.78
CA GLU A 22 -2.03 2.66 -22.09
C GLU A 22 -3.54 2.68 -21.84
N ALA A 23 -3.93 2.99 -20.60
CA ALA A 23 -5.29 3.14 -20.17
C ALA A 23 -5.77 4.36 -20.92
N GLY A 24 -6.22 4.11 -22.14
CA GLY A 24 -6.66 5.10 -23.07
C GLY A 24 -7.65 6.01 -22.39
N GLY A 25 -7.33 7.29 -22.37
CA GLY A 25 -8.30 8.38 -22.50
C GLY A 25 -9.47 8.45 -21.52
N ALA A 26 -9.45 7.75 -20.38
CA ALA A 26 -10.38 8.07 -19.30
C ALA A 26 -9.98 9.44 -18.77
N LYS A 27 -10.82 10.47 -19.00
CA LYS A 27 -10.59 11.82 -18.50
C LYS A 27 -10.47 11.74 -16.97
N ILE A 28 -9.24 11.74 -16.45
CA ILE A 28 -8.98 11.77 -15.01
C ILE A 28 -9.54 13.09 -14.50
N THR A 29 -10.59 13.02 -13.68
CA THR A 29 -11.12 14.20 -12.98
C THR A 29 -9.99 14.86 -12.20
N PRO A 30 -9.87 16.20 -12.18
CA PRO A 30 -8.78 16.89 -11.50
C PRO A 30 -8.63 16.48 -10.02
N LYS A 31 -9.75 16.15 -9.35
CA LYS A 31 -9.76 15.58 -7.99
C LYS A 31 -8.98 14.26 -7.90
N MET A 32 -9.18 13.36 -8.84
CA MET A 32 -8.52 12.05 -8.87
C MET A 32 -7.03 12.20 -9.15
N ALA A 33 -6.64 13.13 -10.04
CA ALA A 33 -5.23 13.43 -10.30
C ALA A 33 -4.50 13.95 -9.05
N ASN A 34 -5.15 14.80 -8.25
CA ASN A 34 -4.59 15.29 -6.99
C ASN A 34 -4.45 14.18 -5.94
N LEU A 35 -5.42 13.28 -5.84
CA LEU A 35 -5.33 12.11 -4.95
C LEU A 35 -4.21 11.17 -5.40
N GLN A 36 -4.10 10.87 -6.70
CA GLN A 36 -3.02 10.05 -7.24
C GLN A 36 -1.65 10.65 -6.91
N LYS A 37 -1.47 11.96 -7.12
CA LYS A 37 -0.24 12.65 -6.73
C LYS A 37 0.07 12.50 -5.24
N LYS A 38 -0.92 12.76 -4.37
CA LYS A 38 -0.75 12.65 -2.91
C LYS A 38 -0.37 11.24 -2.45
N PHE A 39 -1.03 10.21 -2.99
CA PHE A 39 -0.80 8.82 -2.59
C PHE A 39 0.36 8.15 -3.32
N GLN A 40 0.86 8.73 -4.42
CA GLN A 40 2.05 8.25 -5.14
C GLN A 40 3.30 9.08 -4.84
N GLU A 41 3.20 10.14 -4.04
CA GLU A 41 4.36 10.93 -3.60
C GLU A 41 5.36 10.05 -2.83
N ASP A 42 6.62 10.09 -3.22
CA ASP A 42 7.66 9.24 -2.65
C ASP A 42 8.15 9.81 -1.31
N ASN A 43 7.45 9.43 -0.23
CA ASN A 43 7.56 10.03 1.10
C ASN A 43 7.98 9.03 2.19
N ASP A 44 8.36 7.80 1.82
CA ASP A 44 8.64 6.64 2.70
C ASP A 44 7.52 6.30 3.72
N LYS A 45 6.38 7.00 3.66
CA LYS A 45 5.24 6.80 4.56
C LYS A 45 4.40 5.61 4.09
N PRO A 46 3.97 4.73 5.02
CA PRO A 46 3.09 3.63 4.67
C PRO A 46 1.71 4.15 4.22
N VAL A 47 1.01 3.36 3.41
CA VAL A 47 -0.28 3.74 2.79
C VAL A 47 -1.33 4.22 3.79
N PHE A 48 -1.35 3.63 5.00
CA PHE A 48 -2.34 3.94 6.04
C PHE A 48 -2.04 5.23 6.82
N LEU A 49 -0.91 5.90 6.61
CA LEU A 49 -0.60 7.23 7.18
C LEU A 49 -0.48 8.32 6.10
N LYS A 50 -0.76 7.98 4.83
CA LYS A 50 -0.51 8.85 3.67
C LYS A 50 -1.65 9.83 3.39
N GLY A 51 -2.83 9.61 3.95
CA GLY A 51 -3.98 10.49 3.87
C GLY A 51 -3.83 11.76 4.73
N GLY A 52 -2.94 11.77 5.72
CA GLY A 52 -2.51 12.97 6.45
C GLY A 52 -2.56 12.83 7.96
N GLY A 53 -2.58 13.95 8.68
CA GLY A 53 -2.51 13.95 10.15
C GLY A 53 -3.68 13.25 10.85
N MET A 54 -4.86 13.21 10.23
CA MET A 54 -6.03 12.51 10.76
C MET A 54 -5.80 10.98 10.84
N ASP A 55 -5.06 10.42 9.88
CA ASP A 55 -4.74 8.99 9.87
C ASP A 55 -3.83 8.62 11.05
N ASN A 56 -2.90 9.52 11.42
CA ASN A 56 -2.04 9.31 12.60
C ASN A 56 -2.85 9.29 13.89
N ILE A 57 -3.78 10.23 14.05
CA ILE A 57 -4.65 10.31 15.24
C ILE A 57 -5.50 9.05 15.33
N LEU A 58 -6.12 8.65 14.21
CA LEU A 58 -6.96 7.46 14.16
C LEU A 58 -6.14 6.20 14.51
N PHE A 59 -4.94 6.05 13.93
CA PHE A 59 -4.05 4.93 14.22
C PHE A 59 -3.66 4.87 15.69
N ILE A 60 -3.24 5.99 16.28
CA ILE A 60 -2.83 6.05 17.69
C ILE A 60 -4.01 5.71 18.61
N LEU A 61 -5.20 6.27 18.36
CA LEU A 61 -6.39 5.97 19.15
C LEU A 61 -6.76 4.48 19.09
N THR A 62 -6.71 3.88 17.90
CA THR A 62 -6.94 2.44 17.74
C THR A 62 -5.90 1.62 18.50
N LEU A 63 -4.62 1.99 18.41
CA LEU A 63 -3.54 1.30 19.11
C LEU A 63 -3.74 1.35 20.63
N VAL A 64 -4.03 2.54 21.17
CA VAL A 64 -4.32 2.72 22.60
C VAL A 64 -5.50 1.86 23.03
N LEU A 65 -6.59 1.85 22.27
CA LEU A 65 -7.77 1.07 22.60
C LEU A 65 -7.47 -0.44 22.61
N CYS A 66 -6.71 -0.94 21.63
CA CYS A 66 -6.28 -2.34 21.59
C CYS A 66 -5.38 -2.71 22.77
N VAL A 67 -4.42 -1.87 23.11
CA VAL A 67 -3.51 -2.11 24.25
C VAL A 67 -4.28 -2.11 25.57
N VAL A 68 -5.19 -1.15 25.77
CA VAL A 68 -6.04 -1.10 26.96
C VAL A 68 -6.92 -2.34 27.05
N GLY A 69 -7.51 -2.79 25.95
CA GLY A 69 -8.28 -4.02 25.89
C GLY A 69 -7.45 -5.24 26.31
N VAL A 70 -6.30 -5.45 25.68
CA VAL A 70 -5.41 -6.60 25.98
C VAL A 70 -4.91 -6.57 27.42
N VAL A 71 -4.52 -5.40 27.94
CA VAL A 71 -4.10 -5.27 29.34
C VAL A 71 -5.26 -5.57 30.29
N GLY A 72 -6.45 -5.04 30.00
CA GLY A 72 -7.66 -5.31 30.77
C GLY A 72 -8.01 -6.80 30.80
N ASP A 73 -7.94 -7.47 29.65
CA ASP A 73 -8.15 -8.92 29.54
C ASP A 73 -7.14 -9.69 30.41
N VAL A 74 -5.84 -9.40 30.28
CA VAL A 74 -4.79 -10.06 31.07
C VAL A 74 -5.01 -9.87 32.57
N LEU A 75 -5.34 -8.65 33.01
CA LEU A 75 -5.62 -8.36 34.42
C LEU A 75 -6.86 -9.10 34.92
N LEU A 76 -7.92 -9.18 34.11
CA LEU A 76 -9.15 -9.91 34.45
C LEU A 76 -8.85 -11.39 34.64
N TRP A 77 -8.17 -12.02 33.68
CA TRP A 77 -7.79 -13.43 33.76
C TRP A 77 -6.85 -13.72 34.93
N PHE A 78 -5.87 -12.87 35.18
CA PHE A 78 -4.96 -13.01 36.31
C PHE A 78 -5.70 -12.92 37.65
N SER A 79 -6.62 -11.97 37.77
CA SER A 79 -7.45 -11.82 38.98
C SER A 79 -8.39 -13.00 39.19
N TYR A 80 -8.99 -13.53 38.11
CA TYR A 80 -9.85 -14.69 38.15
C TYR A 80 -9.12 -15.98 38.58
N ILE A 81 -7.85 -16.14 38.23
CA ILE A 81 -7.06 -17.32 38.59
C ILE A 81 -6.57 -17.27 40.05
N LEU A 82 -6.36 -16.06 40.59
CA LEU A 82 -5.87 -15.86 41.96
C LEU A 82 -6.97 -15.77 43.02
N ALA A 83 -8.21 -15.46 42.63
CA ALA A 83 -9.38 -15.38 43.50
C ALA A 83 -10.08 -16.74 43.63
#